data_AF-A0A2G6QL31-F1
#
_entry.id   AF-A0A2G6QL31-F1
#
_cell.length_a   1.000
_cell.length_b   1.000
_cell.length_c   1.000
_cell.angle_alpha   90.00
_cell.angle_beta   90.00
_cell.angle_gamma   90.00
#
_symmetry.space_group_name_H-M   'P 1'
#
loop_
_entity.id
_entity.type
_entity.pdbx_description
1 polymer ?
#
loop_
_entity_poly.entity_id
_entity_poly.type
_entity_poly.pdbx_seq_one_letter_code
_entity_poly.pdbx_strand_id
1 'polypeptide(L)' 'TEHAPATCNSCGYLVGLQGSLGALFGVCTNEYSPSDARVVCRDHGCGGHSDVVAEQRGTELHAPVYDTIGIDDSLFE' A
#
# COMPACT_ATOMS: atom_id res chain seq x y z
N THR A 1 5.67 3.85 9.22
CA THR A 1 5.03 3.56 7.92
C THR A 1 5.93 2.64 7.13
N GLU A 2 6.06 1.40 7.60
CA GLU A 2 6.87 0.37 6.93
C GLU A 2 5.91 -0.68 6.37
N HIS A 3 5.53 -0.52 5.11
CA HIS A 3 4.74 -1.53 4.38
C HIS A 3 5.65 -2.48 3.57
N ALA A 4 6.96 -2.26 3.57
CA ALA A 4 7.91 -3.02 2.78
C ALA A 4 9.28 -3.15 3.47
N PRO A 5 10.00 -4.27 3.25
CA PRO A 5 11.34 -4.49 3.80
C PRO A 5 12.43 -3.61 3.17
N ALA A 6 12.13 -2.96 2.04
CA ALA A 6 13.03 -2.04 1.35
C ALA A 6 12.37 -0.68 1.12
N THR A 7 13.18 0.36 0.98
CA THR A 7 12.71 1.74 0.80
C THR A 7 12.60 2.14 -0.67
N CYS A 8 11.80 3.17 -0.94
CA CYS A 8 11.66 3.77 -2.26
C CYS A 8 12.98 4.24 -2.85
N ASN A 9 13.97 4.58 -2.03
CA ASN A 9 15.31 4.97 -2.46
C ASN A 9 16.00 3.91 -3.32
N SER A 10 15.72 2.62 -3.10
CA SER A 10 16.23 1.50 -3.90
C SER A 10 15.18 0.92 -4.85
N CYS A 11 14.01 1.54 -4.98
CA CYS A 11 12.90 1.03 -5.77
C CYS A 11 12.98 1.50 -7.23
N GLY A 12 12.79 0.59 -8.18
CA GLY A 12 12.77 0.90 -9.62
C GLY A 12 11.58 1.77 -10.08
N TYR A 13 10.58 1.96 -9.23
CA TYR A 13 9.37 2.76 -9.50
C TYR A 13 9.40 4.15 -8.86
N LEU A 14 10.53 4.57 -8.28
CA LEU A 14 10.65 5.93 -7.74
C LEU A 14 11.10 6.89 -8.85
N VAL A 15 10.26 7.87 -9.17
CA VAL A 15 10.63 9.00 -10.03
C VAL A 15 10.98 10.20 -9.16
N GLY A 16 12.23 10.67 -9.23
CA GLY A 16 12.69 11.82 -8.44
C GLY A 16 12.02 13.14 -8.86
N LEU A 17 11.69 13.98 -7.88
CA LEU A 17 11.27 15.36 -8.14
C LEU A 17 12.47 16.22 -8.59
N GLN A 18 12.20 17.34 -9.24
CA GLN A 18 13.24 18.27 -9.68
C GLN A 18 13.72 19.18 -8.54
N GLY A 19 14.97 19.64 -8.64
CA GLY A 19 15.56 20.59 -7.69
C GLY A 19 15.78 20.02 -6.29
N SER A 20 15.82 20.90 -5.29
CA SER A 20 16.15 20.54 -3.90
C SER A 20 15.14 19.57 -3.27
N LEU A 21 13.88 19.60 -3.71
CA LEU A 21 12.84 18.71 -3.22
C LEU A 21 13.13 17.24 -3.58
N GLY A 22 13.78 17.00 -4.73
CA GLY A 22 14.22 15.68 -5.19
C GLY A 22 15.26 15.01 -4.30
N ALA A 23 15.93 15.76 -3.42
CA ALA A 23 16.89 15.20 -2.48
C ALA A 23 16.21 14.23 -1.48
N LEU A 24 14.97 14.55 -1.09
CA LEU A 24 14.21 13.85 -0.05
C LEU A 24 12.92 13.20 -0.55
N PHE A 25 12.36 13.68 -1.67
CA PHE A 25 11.06 13.25 -2.16
C PHE A 25 11.09 12.80 -3.62
N GLY A 26 10.22 11.84 -3.94
CA GLY A 26 9.92 11.40 -5.29
C GLY A 26 8.45 11.03 -5.43
N VAL A 27 8.03 10.66 -6.65
CA VAL A 27 6.71 10.12 -6.92
C VAL A 27 6.84 8.61 -7.05
N CYS A 28 5.98 7.86 -6.35
CA CYS A 28 5.83 6.43 -6.57
C CYS A 28 4.97 6.22 -7.82
N THR A 29 5.49 5.50 -8.82
CA THR A 29 4.80 5.21 -10.09
C THR A 29 4.52 3.72 -10.25
N ASN A 30 4.26 3.04 -9.13
CA ASN A 30 3.95 1.62 -9.12
C ASN A 30 2.44 1.47 -8.98
N GLU A 31 1.75 1.08 -10.06
CA GLU A 31 0.29 0.88 -10.09
C GLU A 31 -0.21 -0.14 -9.06
N TYR A 32 0.64 -1.07 -8.60
CA TYR A 32 0.30 -2.07 -7.58
C TYR A 32 0.55 -1.58 -6.15
N SER A 33 1.12 -0.38 -5.98
CA SER A 33 1.36 0.23 -4.66
C SER A 33 0.14 1.06 -4.24
N PRO A 34 -0.27 1.01 -2.96
CA PRO A 34 -1.24 1.96 -2.41
C PRO A 34 -0.78 3.42 -2.49
N SER A 35 0.52 3.64 -2.71
CA SER A 35 1.14 4.96 -2.86
C SER A 35 1.27 5.39 -4.33
N ASP A 36 0.66 4.69 -5.28
CA ASP A 36 0.72 5.09 -6.70
C ASP A 36 0.28 6.53 -6.92
N ALA A 37 1.00 7.23 -7.79
CA ALA A 37 0.83 8.65 -8.10
C ALA A 37 0.88 9.58 -6.88
N ARG A 38 1.47 9.15 -5.75
CA ARG A 38 1.70 9.99 -4.56
C ARG A 38 3.17 10.40 -4.46
N VAL A 39 3.38 11.59 -3.91
CA VAL A 39 4.71 12.03 -3.44
C VAL A 39 5.03 11.28 -2.16
N VAL A 40 6.21 10.67 -2.11
CA VAL A 40 6.71 9.88 -0.98
C VAL A 40 8.10 10.33 -0.58
N CYS A 41 8.45 10.18 0.69
CA CYS A 41 9.84 10.30 1.13
C CYS A 41 10.67 9.15 0.54
N ARG A 42 11.97 9.37 0.32
CA ARG A 42 12.85 8.33 -0.23
C ARG A 42 13.03 7.13 0.72
N ASP A 43 12.82 7.31 2.01
CA ASP A 43 12.82 6.24 3.03
C ASP A 43 11.45 5.54 3.19
N HIS A 44 10.42 5.94 2.43
CA HIS A 44 9.10 5.30 2.43
C HIS A 44 9.17 3.87 1.88
N GLY A 45 8.46 2.91 2.50
CA GLY A 45 8.26 1.58 1.94
C GLY A 45 6.94 1.50 1.18
N CYS A 46 6.98 1.39 -0.16
CA CYS A 46 5.76 1.41 -1.00
C CYS A 46 4.92 0.11 -0.96
N GLY A 47 5.54 -1.03 -0.65
CA GLY A 47 4.84 -2.32 -0.48
C GLY A 47 4.29 -2.96 -1.76
N GLY A 48 4.38 -2.30 -2.91
CA GLY A 48 3.84 -2.80 -4.19
C GLY A 48 4.77 -3.72 -4.99
N HIS A 49 5.83 -4.26 -4.40
CA HIS A 49 6.64 -5.27 -5.08
C HIS A 49 5.88 -6.60 -5.04
N SER A 50 5.67 -7.23 -6.18
CA SER A 50 4.99 -8.53 -6.31
C SER A 50 5.66 -9.67 -5.54
N ASP A 51 6.93 -9.49 -5.16
CA ASP A 51 7.72 -10.41 -4.35
C ASP A 51 7.65 -10.11 -2.83
N VAL A 52 7.02 -8.98 -2.46
CA VAL A 52 6.69 -8.71 -1.06
C VAL A 52 5.44 -9.53 -0.74
N VAL A 53 5.66 -10.74 -0.27
CA VAL A 53 4.67 -11.44 0.53
C VAL A 53 4.41 -10.52 1.72
N ALA A 54 3.26 -9.84 1.72
CA ALA A 54 2.80 -9.19 2.92
C ALA A 54 2.85 -10.27 4.01
N GLU A 55 3.57 -10.03 5.11
CA GLU A 55 3.32 -10.80 6.32
C GLU A 55 1.81 -10.85 6.45
N GLN A 56 1.25 -12.05 6.59
CA GLN A 56 -0.17 -12.20 6.87
C GLN A 56 -0.40 -11.38 8.14
N ARG A 57 -0.73 -10.09 8.01
CA ARG A 57 -1.47 -9.37 9.02
C ARG A 57 -2.67 -10.26 9.13
N GLY A 58 -2.79 -10.98 10.24
CA GLY A 58 -4.02 -11.68 10.55
C GLY A 58 -5.09 -10.64 10.31
N THR A 59 -5.82 -10.79 9.21
CA THR A 59 -6.85 -9.84 8.89
C THR A 59 -7.87 -10.11 9.97
N GLU A 60 -7.81 -9.32 11.05
CA GLU A 60 -8.96 -9.04 11.87
C GLU A 60 -9.95 -8.39 10.91
N LEU A 61 -10.62 -9.24 10.13
CA LEU A 61 -11.70 -8.82 9.26
C LEU A 61 -12.73 -8.30 10.24
N HIS A 62 -12.94 -6.98 10.22
CA HIS A 62 -14.08 -6.41 10.91
C HIS A 62 -15.32 -7.17 10.47
N ALA A 63 -16.23 -7.41 11.41
CA ALA A 63 -17.50 -8.04 11.08
C ALA A 63 -18.10 -7.31 9.87
N PRO A 64 -18.59 -8.06 8.86
CA PRO A 64 -19.14 -7.47 7.66
C PRO A 64 -20.25 -6.47 8.01
N VAL A 65 -20.22 -5.30 7.38
CA VAL A 65 -21.31 -4.33 7.48
C VAL A 65 -22.32 -4.67 6.40
N TYR A 66 -23.50 -5.13 6.81
CA TYR A 66 -24.59 -5.46 5.90
C TYR A 66 -25.48 -4.22 5.70
N ASP A 67 -25.61 -3.77 4.45
CA ASP A 67 -26.60 -2.76 4.05
C ASP A 67 -27.84 -3.46 3.44
N THR A 68 -28.41 -4.38 4.22
CA THR A 68 -29.60 -5.15 3.84
C THR A 68 -30.71 -4.92 4.85
N ILE A 69 -31.96 -4.99 4.42
CA ILE A 69 -33.14 -4.81 5.29
C ILE A 69 -33.34 -5.94 6.32
N GLY A 70 -32.48 -6.96 6.28
CA GLY A 70 -32.48 -8.11 7.17
C GLY A 70 -31.29 -9.01 6.86
N ILE A 71 -30.89 -9.79 7.87
CA ILE A 71 -29.91 -10.86 7.75
C ILE A 71 -30.68 -12.16 7.99
N ASP A 72 -30.59 -13.08 7.03
CA ASP A 72 -31.10 -14.43 7.18
C ASP A 72 -29.92 -15.35 7.48
N ASP A 73 -29.75 -15.68 8.75
CA ASP A 73 -28.65 -16.53 9.24
C ASP A 73 -28.78 -17.98 8.74
N SER A 74 -29.95 -18.39 8.23
CA SER A 74 -30.17 -19.75 7.72
C SER A 74 -29.65 -19.96 6.29
N LEU A 75 -29.22 -18.91 5.59
CA LEU A 75 -28.69 -18.99 4.22
C LEU A 75 -27.28 -19.59 4.13
N PHE A 76 -26.55 -19.68 5.25
CA PHE A 76 -25.15 -20.11 5.28
C PHE A 76 -24.92 -21.44 6.02
N GLU A 77 -25.98 -22.17 6.39
CA GLU A 77 -25.89 -23.59 6.80
C GLU A 77 -25.96 -24.55 5.60
#